data_AF-F3CHT2-F1
#
_entry.id   AF-F3CHT2-F1
#
_cell.length_a   1.000
_cell.length_b   1.000
_cell.length_c   1.000
_cell.angle_alpha   90.00
_cell.angle_beta   90.00
_cell.angle_gamma   90.00
#
_symmetry.space_group_name_H-M   'P 1'
#
loop_
_entity.id
_entity.type
_entity.pdbx_description
1 polymer ?
#
loop_
_entity_poly.entity_id
_entity_poly.type
_entity_poly.pdbx_seq_one_letter_code
_entity_poly.pdbx_strand_id
1 'polypeptide(L)' 'MGRPVGVVNDQRGGLLVADDVGNKIWRVTSAKTAQ' A
#
# COMPACT_ATOMS: atom_id res chain seq x y z
N MET A 1 -4.04 -11.10 -8.00
CA MET A 1 -3.42 -10.15 -7.07
C MET A 1 -1.97 -10.05 -7.48
N GLY A 2 -1.47 -8.86 -7.83
CA GLY A 2 -0.08 -8.69 -8.27
C GLY A 2 0.89 -8.74 -7.08
N ARG A 3 2.17 -8.97 -7.38
CA ARG A 3 3.26 -8.99 -6.39
C ARG A 3 3.74 -7.57 -6.13
N PRO A 4 4.07 -7.20 -4.88
CA PRO A 4 4.71 -5.92 -4.60
C PRO A 4 6.06 -5.83 -5.31
N VAL A 5 6.26 -4.80 -6.12
CA VAL A 5 7.54 -4.51 -6.80
C VAL A 5 8.18 -3.20 -6.36
N GLY A 6 7.41 -2.33 -5.70
CA GLY A 6 7.90 -1.11 -5.07
C GLY A 6 7.03 -0.73 -3.88
N VAL A 7 7.67 -0.25 -2.81
CA VAL A 7 7.02 0.19 -1.57
C VAL A 7 7.64 1.51 -1.13
N VAL A 8 6.79 2.51 -0.86
CA VAL A 8 7.21 3.81 -0.32
C VAL A 8 6.27 4.29 0.78
N ASN A 9 6.80 5.08 1.72
CA ASN A 9 5.97 5.77 2.70
C ASN A 9 5.12 6.84 2.02
N ASP A 10 3.85 6.96 2.42
CA ASP A 10 3.01 8.08 2.02
C ASP A 10 3.15 9.26 3.00
N GLN A 11 2.67 10.44 2.61
CA GLN A 11 2.74 11.65 3.43
C GLN A 11 1.72 11.68 4.59
N ARG A 12 0.88 10.65 4.71
CA ARG A 12 -0.25 10.54 5.64
C ARG A 12 -0.05 9.37 6.63
N GLY A 13 1.16 8.80 6.73
CA GLY A 13 1.50 7.71 7.65
C GLY A 13 1.09 6.30 7.21
N GLY A 14 0.90 6.07 5.91
CA GLY A 14 0.66 4.76 5.30
C GLY A 14 1.74 4.35 4.28
N LEU A 15 1.46 3.30 3.51
CA LEU A 15 2.35 2.80 2.45
C LEU A 15 1.65 2.85 1.08
N LEU A 16 2.40 3.22 0.04
CA LEU A 16 2.00 3.01 -1.35
C LEU A 16 2.73 1.79 -1.90
N VAL A 17 1.97 0.86 -2.48
CA VAL A 17 2.49 -0.39 -3.05
C VAL A 17 2.17 -0.43 -4.53
N ALA A 18 3.22 -0.51 -5.36
CA ALA A 18 3.09 -0.77 -6.78
C ALA A 18 3.07 -2.28 -7.03
N ASP A 19 2.12 -2.75 -7.85
CA ASP A 19 2.05 -4.14 -8.29
C ASP A 19 2.53 -4.36 -9.73
N ASP A 20 2.99 -5.58 -10.01
CA ASP A 20 3.56 -5.98 -11.30
C ASP A 20 2.54 -6.29 -12.40
N VAL A 21 1.38 -6.85 -12.04
CA VAL A 21 0.37 -7.34 -13.00
C VAL A 21 -0.78 -6.34 -13.22
N GLY A 22 -1.07 -5.47 -12.25
CA GLY A 22 -2.27 -4.64 -12.25
C GLY A 22 -2.08 -3.24 -12.81
N ASN A 23 -0.83 -2.76 -12.92
CA ASN A 23 -0.52 -1.34 -13.09
C ASN A 23 -1.28 -0.47 -12.07
N LYS A 24 -1.42 -0.97 -10.84
CA LYS A 24 -2.18 -0.33 -9.76
C LYS A 24 -1.25 0.08 -8.64
N ILE A 25 -1.61 1.19 -8.01
CA ILE A 25 -1.04 1.62 -6.74
C ILE A 25 -2.08 1.40 -5.65
N TRP A 26 -1.75 0.56 -4.66
CA TRP A 26 -2.59 0.33 -3.49
C TRP A 26 -2.08 1.17 -2.32
N ARG A 27 -3.00 1.80 -1.58
CA ARG A 27 -2.68 2.50 -0.34
C ARG A 27 -3.04 1.63 0.85
N VAL A 28 -2.03 1.24 1.62
CA VAL A 28 -2.17 0.42 2.83
C VAL A 28 -2.07 1.33 4.04
N THR A 29 -3.04 1.23 4.95
CA THR A 29 -3.04 1.92 6.24
C THR A 29 -3.27 0.91 7.36
N SER A 30 -2.81 1.24 8.57
CA SER A 30 -3.18 0.47 9.76
C SER A 30 -4.70 0.43 9.90
N ALA A 31 -5.25 -0.75 10.18
CA ALA A 31 -6.63 -0.84 10.63
C ALA A 31 -6.75 -0.10 11.98
N LYS A 32 -7.81 0.68 12.16
CA LYS A 32 -8.11 1.26 13.46
C LYS A 32 -8.52 0.12 14.40
N THR A 33 -7.69 -0.20 15.38
CA THR A 33 -8.10 -1.09 16.46
C THR A 33 -9.11 -0.35 17.35
N ALA A 34 -10.27 -0.95 17.60
CA ALA A 34 -11.16 -0.49 18.66
C ALA A 34 -10.52 -0.86 20.01
N GLN A 35 -10.43 0.10 20.92
CA GLN A 35 -10.00 -0.13 22.30
C GLN A 35 -11.04 -0.94 23.08
#